data_AF-A0A7G7BUW1-F1
#
_entry.id   AF-A0A7G7BUW1-F1
#
_cell.length_a   1.000
_cell.length_b   1.000
_cell.length_c   1.000
_cell.angle_alpha   90.00
_cell.angle_beta   90.00
_cell.angle_gamma   90.00
#
_symmetry.space_group_name_H-M   'P 1'
#
loop_
_entity.id
_entity.type
_entity.pdbx_description
1 polymer ?
#
loop_
_entity_poly.entity_id
_entity_poly.type
_entity_poly.pdbx_seq_one_letter_code
_entity_poly.pdbx_strand_id
1 'polypeptide(L)'
;MPLGATVSHLAERIRAATTTEEVADALTELTAAHNGILAALGEVLAATAEFHDELGEAADPHIARRLRYLADERLRSIRTDLCDTRNALADRHAPHPGRSTCTEEVSAAERERSAVCACPPPPRTVPAPPPPVAAGLRR
;
A
#
# COMPACT_ATOMS: atom_id res chain seq x y z
N MET A 1 15.08 -1.02 16.68
CA MET A 1 15.03 -0.25 15.42
C MET A 1 14.48 1.14 15.74
N PRO A 2 14.99 2.24 15.15
CA PRO A 2 14.41 3.58 15.37
C PRO A 2 12.94 3.64 14.96
N LEU A 3 12.11 4.46 15.62
CA LEU A 3 10.67 4.55 15.33
C LEU A 3 10.38 4.84 13.85
N GLY A 4 11.10 5.79 13.25
CA GLY A 4 10.94 6.10 11.83
C GLY A 4 11.21 4.90 10.91
N ALA A 5 12.17 4.04 11.28
CA ALA A 5 12.42 2.81 10.55
C ALA A 5 11.32 1.76 10.77
N THR A 6 10.69 1.73 11.96
CA THR A 6 9.48 0.91 12.20
C THR A 6 8.32 1.32 11.32
N VAL A 7 8.06 2.62 11.19
CA VAL A 7 6.99 3.13 10.31
C VAL A 7 7.30 2.81 8.83
N SER A 8 8.55 3.01 8.40
CA SER A 8 8.98 2.63 7.05
C SER A 8 8.79 1.14 6.77
N HIS A 9 9.11 0.29 7.74
CA HIS A 9 8.94 -1.15 7.64
C HIS A 9 7.46 -1.56 7.52
N LEU A 10 6.53 -0.86 8.18
CA LEU A 10 5.08 -1.09 7.97
C LEU A 10 4.68 -0.81 6.51
N ALA A 11 5.20 0.25 5.91
CA ALA A 11 4.94 0.56 4.51
C ALA A 11 5.51 -0.52 3.57
N GLU A 12 6.68 -1.09 3.89
CA GLU A 12 7.25 -2.23 3.16
C GLU A 12 6.39 -3.47 3.29
N ARG A 13 5.93 -3.81 4.50
CA ARG A 13 5.00 -4.94 4.74
C ARG A 13 3.74 -4.81 3.91
N ILE A 14 3.11 -3.64 3.87
CA ILE A 14 1.92 -3.40 3.05
C ILE A 14 2.24 -3.54 1.54
N ARG A 15 3.40 -3.07 1.09
CA ARG A 15 3.84 -3.23 -0.31
C ARG A 15 4.17 -4.68 -0.66
N ALA A 16 4.58 -5.49 0.30
CA ALA A 16 4.88 -6.91 0.11
C ALA A 16 3.65 -7.81 0.29
N ALA A 17 2.60 -7.31 0.95
CA ALA A 17 1.43 -8.09 1.31
C ALA A 17 0.78 -8.79 0.10
N THR A 18 0.48 -10.06 0.31
CA THR A 18 -0.15 -10.99 -0.62
C THR A 18 -1.60 -11.27 -0.25
N THR A 19 -2.05 -10.89 0.94
CA THR A 19 -3.45 -11.01 1.38
C THR A 19 -3.97 -9.71 1.98
N THR A 20 -5.30 -9.55 2.03
CA THR A 20 -5.92 -8.39 2.69
C THR A 20 -5.74 -8.41 4.21
N GLU A 21 -5.63 -9.60 4.80
CA GLU A 21 -5.38 -9.80 6.23
C GLU A 21 -3.99 -9.27 6.63
N GLU A 22 -2.94 -9.56 5.85
CA GLU A 22 -1.60 -9.02 6.08
C GLU A 22 -1.55 -7.48 6.09
N VAL A 23 -2.36 -6.84 5.24
CA VAL A 23 -2.50 -5.38 5.23
C VAL A 23 -3.29 -4.89 6.44
N ALA A 24 -4.39 -5.56 6.80
CA ALA A 24 -5.17 -5.22 7.99
C ALA A 24 -4.32 -5.32 9.26
N ASP A 25 -3.49 -6.36 9.39
CA ASP A 25 -2.56 -6.54 10.49
C ASP A 25 -1.53 -5.40 10.57
N ALA A 26 -0.95 -5.01 9.43
CA ALA A 26 -0.03 -3.87 9.40
C ALA A 26 -0.72 -2.55 9.80
N LEU A 27 -1.99 -2.36 9.44
CA LEU A 27 -2.78 -1.18 9.82
C LEU A 27 -3.18 -1.19 11.30
N THR A 28 -3.25 -2.34 11.96
CA THR A 28 -3.50 -2.42 13.41
C THR A 28 -2.43 -1.68 14.21
N GLU A 29 -1.16 -1.80 13.82
CA GLU A 29 -0.03 -1.10 14.47
C GLU A 29 -0.15 0.43 14.38
N LEU A 30 -0.75 0.94 13.30
CA LEU A 30 -0.99 2.37 13.12
C LEU A 30 -2.20 2.87 13.93
N THR A 31 -3.23 2.03 14.04
CA THR A 31 -4.58 2.43 14.47
C THR A 31 -4.98 1.97 15.88
N ALA A 32 -4.15 1.16 16.54
CA ALA A 32 -4.44 0.67 17.88
C ALA A 32 -4.72 1.83 18.86
N ALA A 33 -5.73 1.65 19.71
CA ALA A 33 -6.37 2.75 20.43
C ALA A 33 -5.43 3.52 21.38
N HIS A 34 -4.47 2.83 22.01
CA HIS A 34 -3.59 3.40 23.03
C HIS A 34 -2.10 3.27 22.69
N ASN A 35 -1.70 2.16 22.08
CA ASN A 35 -0.31 1.87 21.71
C ASN A 35 -0.07 2.00 20.19
N GLY A 36 -1.05 2.50 19.44
CA GLY A 36 -0.89 2.75 18.01
C GLY A 36 -0.07 4.00 17.74
N ILE A 37 0.59 4.02 16.58
CA ILE A 37 1.44 5.16 16.17
C ILE A 37 0.67 6.49 16.17
N LEU A 38 -0.60 6.48 15.73
CA LEU A 38 -1.41 7.71 15.72
C LEU A 38 -1.81 8.18 17.12
N ALA A 39 -2.00 7.27 18.07
CA ALA A 39 -2.26 7.63 19.47
C ALA A 39 -1.03 8.29 20.09
N ALA A 40 0.15 7.68 19.93
CA ALA A 40 1.43 8.24 20.40
C ALA A 40 1.74 9.60 19.76
N LEU A 41 1.42 9.81 18.48
CA LEU A 41 1.58 11.11 17.83
C LEU A 41 0.66 12.17 18.45
N GLY A 42 -0.56 11.80 18.85
CA GLY A 42 -1.48 12.67 19.58
C GLY A 42 -0.91 13.12 20.93
N GLU A 43 -0.28 12.21 21.68
CA GLU A 43 0.40 12.52 22.94
C GLU A 43 1.57 13.50 22.73
N VAL A 44 2.37 13.32 21.68
CA VAL A 44 3.47 14.25 21.33
C VAL A 44 2.92 15.64 21.03
N LEU A 45 1.82 15.75 20.27
CA LEU A 45 1.19 17.04 19.97
C LEU A 45 0.62 17.70 21.24
N ALA A 46 0.00 16.92 22.13
CA ALA A 46 -0.52 17.42 23.40
C ALA A 46 0.60 17.96 24.30
N ALA A 47 1.68 17.20 24.48
CA ALA A 47 2.86 17.63 25.23
C ALA A 47 3.52 18.88 24.63
N THR A 48 3.56 18.98 23.28
CA THR A 48 4.08 20.17 22.61
C THR A 48 3.16 21.39 22.84
N ALA A 49 1.84 21.19 22.91
CA ALA A 49 0.90 22.26 23.23
C ALA A 49 1.08 22.76 24.67
N GLU A 50 1.28 21.84 25.63
CA GLU A 50 1.59 22.16 27.02
C GLU A 50 2.89 22.97 27.13
N PHE A 51 3.93 22.57 26.39
CA PHE A 51 5.17 23.34 26.33
C PHE A 51 4.96 24.78 25.83
N HIS A 52 4.13 24.98 24.81
CA HIS A 52 3.82 26.33 24.33
C HIS A 52 3.06 27.16 25.37
N ASP A 53 2.13 26.58 26.12
CA ASP A 53 1.40 27.31 27.17
C ASP A 53 2.33 27.89 28.25
N GLU A 54 3.54 27.34 28.41
CA GLU A 54 4.54 27.77 29.40
C GLU A 54 5.56 28.80 28.85
N LEU A 55 5.61 29.05 27.54
CA LEU A 55 6.60 29.94 26.92
C LEU A 55 6.30 31.43 27.10
N GLY A 56 5.02 31.81 27.19
CA GLY A 56 4.59 33.16 27.57
C GLY A 56 4.61 34.23 26.46
N GLU A 57 4.93 33.89 25.21
CA GLU A 57 4.82 34.81 24.08
C GLU A 57 3.37 34.98 23.63
N ALA A 58 3.05 36.13 23.03
CA ALA A 58 1.68 36.47 22.63
C ALA A 58 1.05 35.47 21.64
N ALA A 59 1.87 34.77 20.85
CA ALA A 59 1.41 33.80 19.85
C ALA A 59 1.22 32.39 20.43
N ASP A 60 1.83 32.06 21.56
CA ASP A 60 1.89 30.68 22.07
C ASP A 60 0.51 30.05 22.35
N PRO A 61 -0.46 30.76 22.98
CA PRO A 61 -1.78 30.18 23.22
C PRO A 61 -2.50 29.78 21.93
N HIS A 62 -2.26 30.50 20.82
CA HIS A 62 -2.81 30.15 19.52
C HIS A 62 -2.14 28.89 18.95
N ILE A 63 -0.82 28.77 19.09
CA ILE A 63 -0.07 27.59 18.65
C ILE A 63 -0.51 26.36 19.44
N ALA A 64 -0.58 26.45 20.76
CA ALA A 64 -1.04 25.37 21.62
C ALA A 64 -2.46 24.90 21.26
N ARG A 65 -3.38 25.83 21.02
CA ARG A 65 -4.74 25.52 20.55
C ARG A 65 -4.74 24.80 19.20
N ARG A 66 -3.89 25.23 18.25
CA ARG A 66 -3.76 24.59 16.95
C ARG A 66 -3.22 23.16 17.09
N LEU A 67 -2.22 22.92 17.94
CA LEU A 67 -1.66 21.59 18.20
C LEU A 67 -2.72 20.65 18.79
N ARG A 68 -3.49 21.11 19.77
CA ARG A 68 -4.62 20.35 20.33
C ARG A 68 -5.67 20.02 19.26
N TYR A 69 -6.02 20.98 18.41
CA TYR A 69 -6.93 20.73 17.28
C TYR A 69 -6.40 19.66 16.30
N LEU A 70 -5.09 19.65 16.02
CA LEU A 70 -4.50 18.61 15.18
C LEU A 70 -4.60 17.23 15.84
N ALA A 71 -4.33 17.14 17.14
CA ALA A 71 -4.43 15.90 17.90
C ALA A 71 -5.88 15.39 17.99
N ASP A 72 -6.82 16.27 18.33
CA ASP A 72 -8.21 15.89 18.59
C ASP A 72 -9.03 15.70 17.31
N GLU A 73 -8.89 16.57 16.32
CA GLU A 73 -9.78 16.54 15.15
C GLU A 73 -9.13 15.84 13.97
N ARG A 74 -7.89 16.22 13.62
CA ARG A 74 -7.25 15.72 12.39
C ARG A 74 -6.74 14.30 12.55
N LEU A 75 -6.00 14.00 13.62
CA LEU A 75 -5.54 12.63 13.86
C LEU A 75 -6.69 11.67 14.14
N ARG A 76 -7.75 12.13 14.83
CA ARG A 76 -8.95 11.32 15.06
C ARG A 76 -9.64 10.95 13.75
N SER A 77 -9.81 11.90 12.82
CA SER A 77 -10.37 11.63 11.49
C SER A 77 -9.52 10.61 10.73
N ILE A 78 -8.20 10.82 10.66
CA ILE A 78 -7.28 9.90 9.97
C ILE A 78 -7.35 8.49 10.59
N ARG A 79 -7.38 8.40 11.92
CA ARG A 79 -7.48 7.13 12.63
C ARG A 79 -8.80 6.42 12.29
N THR A 80 -9.92 7.14 12.28
CA THR A 80 -11.22 6.57 11.91
C THR A 80 -11.19 6.01 10.49
N ASP A 81 -10.73 6.79 9.51
CA ASP A 81 -10.68 6.35 8.11
C ASP A 81 -9.78 5.11 7.92
N LEU A 82 -8.66 5.04 8.63
CA LEU A 82 -7.76 3.89 8.61
C LEU A 82 -8.33 2.68 9.36
N CYS A 83 -9.04 2.88 10.47
CA CYS A 83 -9.78 1.82 11.16
C CYS A 83 -10.83 1.21 10.23
N ASP A 84 -11.61 2.04 9.54
CA ASP A 84 -12.64 1.59 8.61
C ASP A 84 -12.02 0.85 7.42
N THR A 85 -10.91 1.36 6.88
CA THR A 85 -10.15 0.69 5.82
C THR A 85 -9.62 -0.67 6.28
N ARG A 86 -9.03 -0.73 7.49
CA ARG A 86 -8.54 -1.97 8.09
C ARG A 86 -9.66 -2.98 8.25
N ASN A 87 -10.81 -2.56 8.80
CA ASN A 87 -11.96 -3.45 9.00
C ASN A 87 -12.49 -3.98 7.66
N ALA A 88 -12.62 -3.12 6.64
CA ALA A 88 -13.04 -3.55 5.31
C ALA A 88 -12.06 -4.54 4.65
N LEU A 89 -10.75 -4.39 4.88
CA LEU A 89 -9.74 -5.33 4.39
C LEU A 89 -9.76 -6.65 5.17
N ALA A 90 -9.93 -6.58 6.49
CA ALA A 90 -10.09 -7.76 7.34
C ALA A 90 -11.30 -8.55 6.86
N ASP A 91 -12.48 -7.92 6.75
CA ASP A 91 -13.72 -8.57 6.33
C ASP A 91 -13.61 -9.26 4.96
N ARG A 92 -12.80 -8.70 4.04
CA ARG A 92 -12.66 -9.23 2.67
C ARG A 92 -11.98 -10.60 2.59
N HIS A 93 -11.06 -10.92 3.50
CA HIS A 93 -10.30 -12.18 3.56
C HIS A 93 -9.85 -12.72 2.18
N ALA A 94 -9.25 -11.87 1.34
CA ALA A 94 -8.94 -12.20 -0.05
C ALA A 94 -7.43 -12.15 -0.35
N PRO A 95 -6.93 -12.99 -1.28
CA PRO A 95 -5.60 -12.81 -1.83
C PRO A 95 -5.54 -11.55 -2.71
N HIS A 96 -4.35 -10.95 -2.81
CA HIS A 96 -4.09 -9.82 -3.68
C HIS A 96 -4.03 -10.29 -5.14
N PRO A 97 -4.80 -9.69 -6.07
CA PRO A 97 -4.99 -10.25 -7.42
C PRO A 97 -3.73 -10.30 -8.28
N GLY A 98 -2.76 -9.43 -8.01
CA GLY A 98 -1.49 -9.36 -8.74
C GLY A 98 -0.27 -9.86 -7.96
N ARG A 99 -0.46 -10.52 -6.81
CA ARG A 99 0.66 -10.98 -5.97
C ARG A 99 0.35 -12.38 -5.44
N SER A 100 1.32 -13.27 -5.62
CA SER A 100 1.30 -14.61 -5.04
C SER A 100 2.62 -14.82 -4.34
N THR A 101 2.63 -15.63 -3.28
CA THR A 101 3.87 -16.25 -2.83
C THR A 101 4.36 -17.16 -3.95
N CYS A 102 5.61 -17.01 -4.37
CA CYS A 102 6.25 -18.00 -5.23
C CYS A 102 6.53 -19.23 -4.36
N THR A 103 5.61 -20.20 -4.36
CA THR A 103 5.73 -21.44 -3.59
C THR A 103 6.59 -22.51 -4.27
N GLU A 104 7.20 -22.23 -5.43
CA GLU A 104 8.21 -23.11 -6.01
C GLU A 104 9.57 -22.91 -5.33
N GLU A 105 9.73 -23.51 -4.14
CA GLU A 105 11.05 -23.98 -3.72
C GLU A 105 11.43 -25.15 -4.64
N VAL A 106 12.16 -24.85 -5.72
CA VAL A 106 12.79 -25.89 -6.54
C VAL A 106 13.77 -26.63 -5.63
N SER A 107 13.45 -27.88 -5.30
CA SER A 107 14.33 -28.71 -4.47
C SER A 107 15.72 -28.80 -5.12
N ALA A 108 16.80 -28.75 -4.33
CA ALA A 108 18.17 -28.82 -4.87
C ALA A 108 18.48 -30.15 -5.63
N ALA A 109 17.57 -31.13 -5.55
CA ALA A 109 17.61 -32.39 -6.29
C ALA A 109 16.81 -32.35 -7.61
N GLU A 110 16.01 -31.31 -7.85
CA GLU A 110 15.30 -31.13 -9.12
C GLU A 110 16.23 -30.54 -10.17
N ARG A 111 16.62 -31.39 -11.12
CA ARG A 111 17.27 -30.96 -12.36
C ARG A 111 16.28 -30.10 -13.14
N GLU A 112 16.70 -28.88 -13.45
CA GLU A 112 16.01 -27.91 -14.32
C GLU A 112 15.36 -28.61 -15.53
N ARG A 113 14.06 -28.88 -15.44
CA ARG A 113 13.26 -29.25 -16.60
C ARG A 113 12.90 -27.95 -17.28
N SER A 114 13.71 -27.61 -18.28
CA SER A 114 13.48 -26.57 -19.26
C SER A 114 11.98 -26.27 -19.42
N ALA A 115 11.56 -25.05 -19.07
CA ALA A 115 10.23 -24.56 -19.34
C ALA A 115 10.08 -24.38 -20.86
N VAL A 116 9.86 -25.49 -21.57
CA VAL A 116 9.10 -25.44 -22.81
C VAL A 116 7.68 -25.11 -22.38
N CYS A 117 7.32 -23.83 -22.40
CA CYS A 117 5.90 -23.48 -22.39
C CYS A 117 5.28 -24.24 -23.56
N ALA A 118 4.36 -25.16 -23.29
CA ALA A 118 3.44 -25.67 -24.29
C ALA A 118 2.39 -24.59 -24.65
N CYS A 119 2.86 -23.35 -24.85
CA CYS A 119 2.08 -22.28 -25.40
C CYS A 119 1.78 -22.69 -26.85
N PRO A 120 0.50 -22.94 -27.21
CA PRO A 120 0.19 -23.24 -28.61
C PRO A 120 0.68 -22.07 -29.46
N PRO A 121 1.38 -22.33 -30.59
CA PRO A 121 1.86 -21.25 -31.43
C PRO A 121 0.67 -20.42 -31.90
N PRO A 122 0.77 -19.07 -31.88
CA PRO A 122 -0.29 -18.23 -32.40
C PRO A 122 -0.58 -18.61 -33.86
N PRO A 123 -1.85 -18.65 -34.29
CA PRO A 123 -2.19 -19.01 -35.66
C PRO A 123 -1.47 -18.07 -36.62
N ARG A 124 -0.71 -18.64 -37.55
CA ARG A 124 -0.03 -17.88 -38.59
C ARG A 124 -1.10 -17.19 -39.42
N THR A 125 -1.18 -15.87 -39.33
CA THR A 125 -1.91 -15.04 -40.28
C THR A 125 -1.25 -15.20 -41.64
N VAL A 126 -1.93 -15.90 -42.55
CA VAL A 126 -1.52 -15.97 -43.97
C VAL A 126 -1.67 -14.55 -44.54
N PRO A 127 -0.63 -13.97 -45.15
CA PRO A 127 -0.77 -12.67 -45.80
C PRO A 127 -1.78 -12.78 -46.92
N ALA A 128 -2.73 -11.84 -46.96
CA ALA A 128 -3.69 -11.75 -48.06
C ALA A 128 -2.96 -11.57 -49.40
N PRO A 129 -3.41 -12.24 -50.48
CA PRO A 129 -2.81 -12.07 -51.79
C PRO A 129 -2.91 -10.60 -52.25
N PRO A 130 -1.89 -10.07 -52.93
CA PRO A 130 -1.91 -8.70 -53.42
C PRO A 130 -3.06 -8.50 -54.43
N PRO A 131 -3.70 -7.32 -54.47
CA PRO A 131 -4.77 -7.06 -55.42
C PRO A 131 -4.25 -7.13 -56.86
N PRO A 132 -5.04 -7.66 -57.82
CA PRO A 132 -4.65 -7.71 -59.22
C PRO A 132 -4.53 -6.28 -59.77
N VAL A 133 -3.36 -5.97 -60.32
CA VAL A 133 -3.10 -4.72 -61.03
C VAL A 133 -3.91 -4.73 -62.32
N ALA A 134 -4.87 -3.81 -62.45
CA ALA A 134 -5.62 -3.62 -63.67
C ALA A 134 -4.66 -3.23 -64.82
N ALA A 135 -4.53 -4.10 -65.82
CA ALA A 135 -3.86 -3.76 -67.06
C ALA A 135 -4.71 -2.70 -67.79
N GLY A 136 -4.32 -1.45 -67.65
CA GLY A 136 -4.87 -0.35 -68.42
C GLY A 136 -4.63 -0.56 -69.91
N LEU A 137 -5.72 -0.70 -70.68
CA LEU A 137 -5.75 -0.60 -72.13
C LEU A 137 -5.20 0.77 -72.54
N ARG A 138 -4.06 0.78 -73.25
CA ARG A 138 -3.61 1.94 -74.01
C ARG A 138 -4.13 1.83 -75.44
N ARG A 139 -5.04 2.77 -75.74
CA ARG A 139 -5.32 3.44 -77.03
C ARG A 139 -5.80 2.61 -78.21
#